data_AF-A0A9D3UXB5-F1
#
_entry.id   AF-A0A9D3UXB5-F1
#
_cell.length_a   1.000
_cell.length_b   1.000
_cell.length_c   1.000
_cell.angle_alpha   90.00
_cell.angle_beta   90.00
_cell.angle_gamma   90.00
#
_symmetry.space_group_name_H-M   'P 1'
#
loop_
_entity.id
_entity.type
_entity.pdbx_description
1 polymer ?
#
loop_
_entity_poly.entity_id
_entity_poly.type
_entity_poly.pdbx_seq_one_letter_code
_entity_poly.pdbx_strand_id
1 'polypeptide(L)'
;MRIEKNVCKNIIGTILNVDRKLKDNLQSRLDLVDMGIRRDLHSQVLPNRKYRLPPSIFAMSKKEKDVFCTVLKDRKVPDAYASNISHCVSLKDRRLYSLKSHDYYILMQDLLPVALRCCMSKKVMSCIIELSNIMKAICGKVLNVEELEKVQDRATLTLCNLEKIFPPSFFTIMVHLLIHLPHEAKLGGPIFYQWMYHIERC
;
A
#
# COMPACT_ATOMS: atom_id res chain seq x y z
N MET A 1 11.63 -6.28 9.55
CA MET A 1 11.97 -6.34 8.11
C MET A 1 11.41 -5.12 7.39
N ARG A 2 12.14 -4.53 6.43
CA ARG A 2 11.72 -3.28 5.73
C ARG A 2 10.63 -3.50 4.66
N ILE A 3 10.16 -4.74 4.44
CA ILE A 3 9.22 -5.10 3.37
C ILE A 3 7.87 -4.40 3.56
N GLU A 4 7.21 -4.57 4.71
CA GLU A 4 5.91 -3.95 5.00
C GLU A 4 5.95 -2.43 4.82
N LYS A 5 6.98 -1.79 5.38
CA LYS A 5 7.25 -0.37 5.21
C LYS A 5 7.36 0.02 3.74
N ASN A 6 8.12 -0.73 2.95
CA ASN A 6 8.32 -0.45 1.54
C ASN A 6 7.05 -0.64 0.73
N VAL A 7 6.29 -1.71 1.00
CA VAL A 7 4.98 -1.98 0.38
C VAL A 7 4.00 -0.87 0.71
N CYS A 8 3.85 -0.50 1.98
CA CYS A 8 2.94 0.56 2.41
C CYS A 8 3.34 1.92 1.79
N LYS A 9 4.65 2.25 1.77
CA LYS A 9 5.17 3.43 1.07
C LYS A 9 4.83 3.43 -0.41
N ASN A 10 4.92 2.29 -1.06
CA ASN A 10 4.66 2.14 -2.48
C ASN A 10 3.17 2.33 -2.81
N ILE A 11 2.29 1.75 -1.99
CA ILE A 11 0.84 1.94 -2.06
C ILE A 11 0.50 3.42 -1.88
N ILE A 12 0.93 4.04 -0.77
CA ILE A 12 0.67 5.44 -0.45
C ILE A 12 1.21 6.36 -1.55
N GLY A 13 2.44 6.14 -2.01
CA GLY A 13 3.06 6.94 -3.07
C GLY A 13 2.30 6.88 -4.39
N THR A 14 1.75 5.71 -4.72
CA THR A 14 0.97 5.49 -5.94
C THR A 14 -0.43 6.10 -5.84
N ILE A 15 -1.18 5.86 -4.76
CA ILE A 15 -2.56 6.35 -4.62
C ILE A 15 -2.64 7.87 -4.38
N LEU A 16 -1.67 8.46 -3.66
CA LEU A 16 -1.59 9.91 -3.45
C LEU A 16 -0.92 10.64 -4.62
N ASN A 17 -0.41 9.93 -5.63
CA ASN A 17 0.34 10.49 -6.75
C ASN A 17 1.45 11.45 -6.27
N VAL A 18 2.34 10.94 -5.42
CA VAL A 18 3.45 11.73 -4.85
C VAL A 18 4.62 11.70 -5.81
N ASP A 19 5.07 12.89 -6.23
CA ASP A 19 6.19 13.04 -7.17
C ASP A 19 7.41 12.21 -6.72
N ARG A 20 8.04 11.53 -7.68
CA ARG A 20 9.18 10.60 -7.50
C ARG A 20 8.89 9.31 -6.73
N LYS A 21 7.72 9.15 -6.12
CA LYS A 21 7.30 7.93 -5.42
C LYS A 21 6.17 7.18 -6.12
N LEU A 22 5.47 7.84 -7.05
CA LEU A 22 4.43 7.23 -7.85
C LEU A 22 5.01 6.15 -8.77
N LYS A 23 4.30 5.02 -8.86
CA LYS A 23 4.61 3.96 -9.82
C LYS A 23 3.83 4.10 -11.12
N ASP A 24 2.94 5.07 -11.20
CA ASP A 24 2.08 5.31 -12.36
C ASP A 24 2.55 6.52 -13.18
N ASN A 25 3.72 6.40 -13.82
CA ASN A 25 4.36 7.49 -14.55
C ASN A 25 4.23 7.30 -16.07
N LEU A 26 4.72 8.25 -16.86
CA LEU A 26 4.63 8.15 -18.33
C LEU A 26 5.27 6.86 -18.85
N GLN A 27 6.44 6.49 -18.33
CA GLN A 27 7.14 5.27 -18.76
C GLN A 27 6.28 4.04 -18.50
N SER A 28 5.73 3.88 -17.29
CA SER A 28 4.88 2.74 -16.98
C SER A 28 3.61 2.70 -17.83
N ARG A 29 3.08 3.86 -18.26
CA ARG A 29 1.95 3.93 -19.19
C ARG A 29 2.34 3.59 -20.63
N LEU A 30 3.57 3.91 -21.07
CA LEU A 30 4.10 3.48 -22.36
C LEU A 30 4.36 1.97 -22.38
N ASP A 31 4.87 1.41 -21.28
CA ASP A 31 5.06 -0.04 -21.14
C ASP A 31 3.71 -0.78 -21.28
N LEU A 32 2.61 -0.22 -20.74
CA LEU A 32 1.26 -0.78 -20.94
C LEU A 32 0.81 -0.76 -22.40
N VAL A 33 1.22 0.25 -23.18
CA VAL A 33 0.95 0.33 -24.62
C VAL A 33 1.72 -0.74 -25.37
N ASP A 34 3.02 -0.86 -25.10
CA ASP A 34 3.91 -1.85 -25.72
C ASP A 34 3.44 -3.29 -25.44
N MET A 35 3.04 -3.57 -24.20
CA MET A 35 2.49 -4.86 -23.78
C MET A 35 1.06 -5.12 -24.32
N GLY A 36 0.38 -4.13 -24.89
CA GLY A 36 -0.97 -4.28 -25.45
C GLY A 36 -2.08 -4.52 -24.40
N ILE A 37 -1.82 -4.25 -23.11
CA ILE A 37 -2.75 -4.49 -22.00
C ILE A 37 -3.33 -3.18 -21.45
N ARG A 38 -4.55 -3.24 -20.87
CA ARG A 38 -5.19 -2.09 -20.18
C ARG A 38 -5.27 -0.81 -21.01
N ARG A 39 -5.96 -0.92 -22.15
CA ARG A 39 -6.16 0.16 -23.12
C ARG A 39 -6.76 1.43 -22.50
N ASP A 40 -7.55 1.28 -21.45
CA ASP A 40 -8.13 2.37 -20.66
C ASP A 40 -7.08 3.27 -19.98
N LEU A 41 -5.88 2.74 -19.71
CA LEU A 41 -4.78 3.47 -19.10
C LEU A 41 -3.73 3.97 -20.10
N HIS A 42 -3.86 3.67 -21.39
CA HIS A 42 -2.86 4.05 -22.39
C HIS A 42 -2.66 5.57 -22.46
N SER A 43 -1.40 6.00 -22.61
CA SER A 43 -1.08 7.42 -22.77
C SER A 43 -1.63 7.95 -24.10
N GLN A 44 -2.31 9.09 -24.07
CA GLN A 44 -2.86 9.72 -25.25
C GLN A 44 -1.93 10.84 -25.72
N VAL A 45 -1.55 10.83 -27.00
CA VAL A 45 -0.79 11.92 -27.62
C VAL A 45 -1.77 13.01 -28.03
N LEU A 46 -1.66 14.19 -27.42
CA LEU A 46 -2.46 15.35 -27.78
C LEU A 46 -1.91 16.01 -29.07
N PRO A 47 -2.72 16.84 -29.77
CA PRO A 47 -2.28 17.54 -30.99
C PRO A 47 -1.01 18.39 -30.82
N ASN A 48 -0.73 18.83 -29.58
CA ASN A 48 0.46 19.61 -29.22
C ASN A 48 1.70 18.76 -28.89
N ARG A 49 1.70 17.46 -29.25
CA ARG A 49 2.76 16.47 -28.93
C ARG A 49 2.99 16.24 -27.43
N LYS A 50 2.09 16.70 -26.55
CA LYS A 50 2.14 16.38 -25.11
C LYS A 50 1.37 15.09 -24.84
N TYR A 51 1.85 14.33 -23.86
CA TYR A 51 1.15 13.14 -23.38
C TYR A 51 0.11 13.52 -22.33
N ARG A 52 -1.11 13.01 -22.48
CA ARG A 52 -2.16 13.01 -21.47
C ARG A 52 -2.29 11.61 -20.90
N LEU A 53 -2.22 11.50 -19.57
CA LEU A 53 -2.45 10.25 -18.87
C LEU A 53 -3.90 10.18 -18.39
N PRO A 54 -4.69 9.18 -18.82
CA PRO A 54 -6.02 8.96 -18.28
C PRO A 54 -5.97 8.66 -16.78
N PRO A 55 -6.97 9.12 -15.99
CA PRO A 55 -7.03 8.84 -14.56
C PRO A 55 -7.15 7.34 -14.33
N SER A 56 -6.31 6.79 -13.46
CA SER A 56 -6.37 5.39 -13.05
C SER A 56 -7.39 5.18 -11.93
N ILE A 57 -7.99 3.99 -11.86
CA ILE A 57 -8.94 3.59 -10.81
C ILE A 57 -8.38 3.63 -9.37
N PHE A 58 -7.05 3.67 -9.25
CA PHE A 58 -6.33 3.70 -7.98
C PHE A 58 -5.75 5.08 -7.63
N ALA A 59 -5.93 6.10 -8.49
CA ALA A 59 -5.47 7.45 -8.20
C ALA A 59 -6.59 8.26 -7.55
N MET A 60 -6.31 8.90 -6.42
CA MET A 60 -7.29 9.74 -5.74
C MET A 60 -7.36 11.14 -6.38
N SER A 61 -8.57 11.66 -6.51
CA SER A 61 -8.86 13.06 -6.79
C SER A 61 -8.43 13.96 -5.63
N LYS A 62 -8.36 15.28 -5.87
CA LYS A 62 -7.98 16.23 -4.80
C LYS A 62 -8.91 16.14 -3.59
N LYS A 63 -10.22 16.00 -3.81
CA LYS A 63 -11.23 15.87 -2.73
C LYS A 63 -11.03 14.57 -1.94
N GLU A 64 -10.80 13.45 -2.62
CA GLU A 64 -10.54 12.17 -1.95
C GLU A 64 -9.25 12.19 -1.13
N LYS A 65 -8.20 12.88 -1.63
CA LYS A 65 -6.97 13.10 -0.85
C LYS A 65 -7.22 13.94 0.41
N ASP A 66 -8.05 14.97 0.32
CA ASP A 66 -8.41 15.82 1.47
C ASP A 66 -9.18 15.01 2.54
N VAL A 67 -10.10 14.13 2.12
CA VAL A 67 -10.80 13.20 3.02
C VAL A 67 -9.82 12.21 3.64
N PHE A 68 -8.98 11.56 2.84
CA PHE A 68 -7.97 10.61 3.30
C PHE A 68 -7.04 11.21 4.36
N CYS A 69 -6.49 12.40 4.09
CA CYS A 69 -5.61 13.07 5.04
C CYS A 69 -6.35 13.54 6.30
N THR A 70 -7.60 14.02 6.18
CA THR A 70 -8.41 14.40 7.35
C THR A 70 -8.65 13.20 8.27
N VAL A 71 -9.05 12.05 7.72
CA VAL A 71 -9.26 10.82 8.51
C VAL A 71 -8.01 10.41 9.26
N LEU A 72 -6.83 10.49 8.63
CA LEU A 72 -5.56 10.17 9.30
C LEU A 72 -5.15 11.21 10.35
N LYS A 73 -5.49 12.48 10.13
CA LYS A 73 -5.14 13.58 11.03
C LYS A 73 -5.99 13.58 12.29
N ASP A 74 -7.28 13.27 12.16
CA ASP A 74 -8.24 13.29 13.27
C ASP A 74 -8.24 11.98 14.07
N ARG A 75 -7.51 10.97 13.59
CA ARG A 75 -7.44 9.66 14.22
C ARG A 75 -6.75 9.72 15.59
N LYS A 76 -7.45 9.28 16.62
CA LYS A 76 -6.89 9.00 17.95
C LYS A 76 -6.67 7.50 18.11
N VAL A 77 -5.58 7.12 18.77
CA VAL A 77 -5.25 5.74 19.13
C VAL A 77 -5.05 5.62 20.64
N PRO A 78 -5.16 4.40 21.20
CA PRO A 78 -4.73 4.15 22.57
C PRO A 78 -3.28 4.58 22.81
N ASP A 79 -2.97 4.90 24.05
CA ASP A 79 -1.61 5.22 24.45
C ASP A 79 -0.64 4.06 24.16
N ALA A 80 0.61 4.39 23.84
CA ALA A 80 1.68 3.47 23.42
C ALA A 80 1.40 2.60 22.17
N TYR A 81 0.27 2.80 21.47
CA TYR A 81 -0.06 2.02 20.28
C TYR A 81 0.69 2.53 19.04
N ALA A 82 0.55 3.83 18.69
CA ALA A 82 1.24 4.47 17.57
C ALA A 82 1.90 5.77 18.00
N SER A 83 2.86 6.27 17.20
CA SER A 83 3.27 7.66 17.32
C SER A 83 2.12 8.59 16.91
N ASN A 84 2.24 9.89 17.19
CA ASN A 84 1.23 10.85 16.82
C ASN A 84 1.26 11.13 15.30
N ILE A 85 0.61 10.24 14.53
CA ILE A 85 0.50 10.29 13.06
C ILE A 85 -0.08 11.61 12.55
N SER A 86 -0.87 12.32 13.36
CA SER A 86 -1.46 13.61 12.98
C SER A 86 -0.40 14.65 12.60
N HIS A 87 0.78 14.64 13.26
CA HIS A 87 1.91 15.53 12.92
C HIS A 87 2.58 15.16 11.60
N CYS A 88 2.44 13.90 11.17
CA CYS A 88 2.98 13.41 9.90
C CYS A 88 2.06 13.72 8.71
N VAL A 89 0.89 14.32 8.92
CA VAL A 89 -0.11 14.56 7.86
C VAL A 89 -0.20 16.04 7.49
N SER A 90 0.09 16.38 6.24
CA SER A 90 -0.11 17.73 5.69
C SER A 90 -1.38 17.79 4.84
N LEU A 91 -2.37 18.57 5.29
CA LEU A 91 -3.57 18.88 4.52
C LEU A 91 -3.29 19.85 3.36
N LYS A 92 -2.32 20.75 3.51
CA LYS A 92 -1.93 21.70 2.45
C LYS A 92 -1.32 20.96 1.26
N ASP A 93 -0.41 20.02 1.54
CA ASP A 93 0.31 19.28 0.50
C ASP A 93 -0.39 17.98 0.10
N ARG A 94 -1.39 17.54 0.87
CA ARG A 94 -2.10 16.26 0.71
C ARG A 94 -1.15 15.06 0.72
N ARG A 95 -0.19 15.10 1.63
CA ARG A 95 0.94 14.16 1.70
C ARG A 95 1.26 13.80 3.14
N LEU A 96 1.87 12.62 3.28
CA LEU A 96 2.41 12.14 4.56
C LEU A 96 3.93 12.34 4.59
N TYR A 97 4.44 12.86 5.70
CA TYR A 97 5.84 13.18 5.92
C TYR A 97 6.39 12.44 7.14
N SER A 98 7.69 12.13 7.11
CA SER A 98 8.48 11.71 8.27
C SER A 98 7.93 10.54 9.10
N LEU A 99 7.15 9.64 8.49
CA LEU A 99 6.67 8.41 9.15
C LEU A 99 7.83 7.46 9.46
N LYS A 100 7.92 6.99 10.71
CA LYS A 100 8.84 5.92 11.13
C LYS A 100 8.34 4.57 10.60
N SER A 101 9.19 3.54 10.66
CA SER A 101 8.80 2.19 10.20
C SER A 101 7.59 1.64 10.93
N HIS A 102 7.52 1.85 12.25
CA HIS A 102 6.39 1.45 13.09
C HIS A 102 5.07 2.13 12.67
N ASP A 103 5.12 3.39 12.23
CA ASP A 103 3.91 4.07 11.75
C ASP A 103 3.40 3.45 10.44
N TYR A 104 4.30 3.02 9.55
CA TYR A 104 3.91 2.31 8.33
C TYR A 104 3.27 0.95 8.61
N TYR A 105 3.71 0.23 9.64
CA TYR A 105 3.08 -1.01 10.11
C TYR A 105 1.62 -0.75 10.52
N ILE A 106 1.41 0.25 11.39
CA ILE A 106 0.07 0.60 11.88
C ILE A 106 -0.80 1.13 10.75
N LEU A 107 -0.19 1.88 9.82
CA LEU A 107 -0.85 2.31 8.62
C LEU A 107 -1.35 1.11 7.82
N MET A 108 -0.45 0.19 7.48
CA MET A 108 -0.75 -0.94 6.62
C MET A 108 -1.81 -1.87 7.22
N GLN A 109 -1.76 -2.13 8.52
CA GLN A 109 -2.63 -3.12 9.16
C GLN A 109 -4.00 -2.55 9.50
N ASP A 110 -4.05 -1.35 10.07
CA ASP A 110 -5.25 -0.86 10.73
C ASP A 110 -5.84 0.38 10.08
N LEU A 111 -5.00 1.35 9.70
CA LEU A 111 -5.51 2.65 9.25
C LEU A 111 -5.82 2.73 7.79
N LEU A 112 -5.00 2.13 6.94
CA LEU A 112 -5.06 2.31 5.51
C LEU A 112 -6.42 1.84 4.95
N PRO A 113 -6.97 0.68 5.37
CA PRO A 113 -8.33 0.29 4.99
C PRO A 113 -9.41 1.29 5.44
N VAL A 114 -9.26 1.86 6.63
CA VAL A 114 -10.23 2.81 7.19
C VAL A 114 -10.18 4.13 6.44
N ALA A 115 -8.98 4.68 6.23
CA ALA A 115 -8.76 5.96 5.58
C ALA A 115 -9.14 5.94 4.09
N LEU A 116 -9.04 4.78 3.42
CA LEU A 116 -9.37 4.64 2.01
C LEU A 116 -10.83 4.28 1.73
N ARG A 117 -11.60 3.87 2.76
CA ARG A 117 -12.97 3.36 2.61
C ARG A 117 -13.91 4.27 1.81
N CYS A 118 -13.74 5.59 1.93
CA CYS A 118 -14.56 6.59 1.24
C CYS A 118 -13.87 7.24 0.03
N CYS A 119 -12.68 6.78 -0.35
CA CYS A 119 -11.79 7.49 -1.26
C CYS A 119 -11.48 6.71 -2.56
N MET A 120 -11.88 5.43 -2.65
CA MET A 120 -11.48 4.55 -3.75
C MET A 120 -12.61 3.60 -4.18
N SER A 121 -12.48 3.05 -5.39
CA SER A 121 -13.41 2.03 -5.88
C SER A 121 -13.39 0.77 -5.01
N LYS A 122 -14.55 0.08 -4.94
CA LYS A 122 -14.71 -1.17 -4.17
C LYS A 122 -13.65 -2.24 -4.54
N LYS A 123 -13.25 -2.29 -5.81
CA LYS A 123 -12.26 -3.24 -6.32
C LYS A 123 -10.87 -3.00 -5.71
N VAL A 124 -10.41 -1.75 -5.67
CA VAL A 124 -9.12 -1.40 -5.06
C VAL A 124 -9.17 -1.59 -3.55
N MET A 125 -10.28 -1.17 -2.92
CA MET A 125 -10.48 -1.33 -1.49
C MET A 125 -10.43 -2.78 -1.03
N SER A 126 -11.10 -3.69 -1.75
CA SER A 126 -11.08 -5.12 -1.42
C SER A 126 -9.67 -5.70 -1.43
N CYS A 127 -8.82 -5.30 -2.39
CA CYS A 127 -7.43 -5.77 -2.45
C CYS A 127 -6.58 -5.21 -1.29
N ILE A 128 -6.77 -3.92 -0.94
CA ILE A 128 -6.04 -3.30 0.17
C ILE A 128 -6.48 -3.90 1.51
N ILE A 129 -7.78 -4.13 1.70
CA ILE A 129 -8.32 -4.79 2.91
C ILE A 129 -7.71 -6.18 3.06
N GLU A 130 -7.71 -6.99 1.99
CA GLU A 130 -7.17 -8.35 2.08
C GLU A 130 -5.67 -8.33 2.36
N LEU A 131 -4.93 -7.42 1.73
CA LEU A 131 -3.51 -7.25 2.02
C LEU A 131 -3.28 -6.84 3.49
N SER A 132 -4.10 -5.94 4.06
CA SER A 132 -4.04 -5.59 5.47
C SER A 132 -4.36 -6.77 6.40
N ASN A 133 -5.33 -7.62 6.02
CA ASN A 133 -5.68 -8.82 6.78
C ASN A 133 -4.54 -9.85 6.77
N ILE A 134 -3.88 -10.05 5.63
CA ILE A 134 -2.69 -10.90 5.50
C ILE A 134 -1.59 -10.38 6.42
N MET A 135 -1.27 -9.08 6.35
CA MET A 135 -0.22 -8.48 7.17
C MET A 135 -0.52 -8.61 8.67
N LYS A 136 -1.79 -8.45 9.08
CA LYS A 136 -2.24 -8.69 10.46
C LYS A 136 -2.07 -10.14 10.90
N ALA A 137 -2.42 -11.09 10.04
CA ALA A 137 -2.32 -12.51 10.36
C ALA A 137 -0.86 -12.94 10.60
N ILE A 138 0.06 -12.51 9.73
CA ILE A 138 1.49 -12.85 9.88
C ILE A 138 2.15 -12.12 11.06
N CYS A 139 1.70 -10.90 11.38
CA CYS A 139 2.24 -10.12 12.50
C CYS A 139 1.55 -10.41 13.84
N GLY A 140 0.70 -11.45 13.89
CA GLY A 140 0.04 -11.88 15.11
C GLY A 140 1.02 -12.29 16.21
N LYS A 141 0.67 -12.04 17.46
CA LYS A 141 1.46 -12.50 18.62
C LYS A 141 1.52 -14.03 18.72
N VAL A 142 0.43 -14.68 18.32
CA VAL A 142 0.28 -16.13 18.28
C VAL A 142 -0.01 -16.51 16.85
N LEU A 143 0.77 -17.44 16.30
CA LEU A 143 0.62 -17.92 14.94
C LEU A 143 0.04 -19.33 14.96
N ASN A 144 -0.99 -19.55 14.14
CA ASN A 144 -1.53 -20.87 13.86
C ASN A 144 -1.02 -21.32 12.49
N VAL A 145 -0.38 -22.49 12.43
CA VAL A 145 0.22 -23.04 11.21
C VAL A 145 -0.81 -23.29 10.11
N GLU A 146 -1.99 -23.82 10.45
CA GLU A 146 -3.07 -24.06 9.49
C GLU A 146 -3.61 -22.75 8.91
N GLU A 147 -3.67 -21.69 9.73
CA GLU A 147 -4.08 -20.38 9.26
C GLU A 147 -3.00 -19.76 8.37
N LEU A 148 -1.71 -19.94 8.68
CA LEU A 148 -0.62 -19.45 7.84
C LEU A 148 -0.62 -20.09 6.45
N GLU A 149 -1.00 -21.37 6.32
CA GLU A 149 -1.17 -22.03 5.03
C GLU A 149 -2.28 -21.38 4.20
N LYS A 150 -3.43 -21.07 4.82
CA LYS A 150 -4.51 -20.31 4.16
C LYS A 150 -4.07 -18.90 3.80
N VAL A 151 -3.28 -18.24 4.66
CA VAL A 151 -2.74 -16.90 4.41
C VAL A 151 -1.77 -16.92 3.22
N GLN A 152 -0.98 -17.98 3.04
CA GLN A 152 -0.10 -18.17 1.88
C GLN A 152 -0.89 -18.17 0.55
N ASP A 153 -1.99 -18.92 0.50
CA ASP A 153 -2.86 -18.97 -0.68
C ASP A 153 -3.53 -17.61 -0.93
N ARG A 154 -4.04 -16.98 0.13
CA ARG A 154 -4.63 -15.63 0.06
C ARG A 154 -3.62 -14.58 -0.38
N ALA A 155 -2.37 -14.66 0.05
CA ALA A 155 -1.30 -13.75 -0.38
C ALA A 155 -1.02 -13.86 -1.88
N THR A 156 -0.96 -15.09 -2.40
CA THR A 156 -0.79 -15.35 -3.83
C THR A 156 -1.95 -14.75 -4.64
N LEU A 157 -3.19 -15.05 -4.24
CA LEU A 157 -4.39 -14.51 -4.91
C LEU A 157 -4.47 -12.98 -4.82
N THR A 158 -4.11 -12.41 -3.67
CA THR A 158 -4.10 -10.95 -3.47
C THR A 158 -3.07 -10.28 -4.36
N LEU A 159 -1.87 -10.86 -4.50
CA LEU A 159 -0.86 -10.34 -5.42
C LEU A 159 -1.37 -10.35 -6.87
N CYS A 160 -1.96 -11.46 -7.33
CA CYS A 160 -2.56 -11.54 -8.67
C CYS A 160 -3.69 -10.51 -8.86
N ASN A 161 -4.49 -10.24 -7.82
CA ASN A 161 -5.55 -9.24 -7.90
C ASN A 161 -5.00 -7.80 -7.95
N LEU A 162 -3.92 -7.53 -7.22
CA LEU A 162 -3.18 -6.28 -7.33
C LEU A 162 -2.58 -6.12 -8.73
N GLU A 163 -2.05 -7.18 -9.32
CA GLU A 163 -1.48 -7.22 -10.69
C GLU A 163 -2.51 -6.99 -11.79
N LYS A 164 -3.81 -7.05 -11.47
CA LYS A 164 -4.90 -6.64 -12.37
C LYS A 164 -5.24 -5.15 -12.26
N ILE A 165 -4.78 -4.48 -11.21
CA ILE A 165 -5.14 -3.11 -10.84
C ILE A 165 -3.97 -2.14 -11.07
N PHE A 166 -2.80 -2.46 -10.54
CA PHE A 166 -1.63 -1.58 -10.55
C PHE A 166 -0.71 -1.86 -11.73
N PRO A 167 0.01 -0.86 -12.27
CA PRO A 167 0.93 -1.07 -13.40
C PRO A 167 2.12 -1.98 -13.00
N PRO A 168 2.82 -2.61 -13.95
CA PRO A 168 3.97 -3.50 -13.67
C PRO A 168 5.05 -2.86 -12.78
N SER A 169 5.32 -1.58 -12.98
CA SER A 169 6.24 -0.75 -12.18
C SER A 169 5.91 -0.71 -10.67
N PHE A 170 4.67 -1.03 -10.28
CA PHE A 170 4.27 -1.16 -8.88
C PHE A 170 4.91 -2.38 -8.22
N PHE A 171 5.12 -3.46 -8.96
CA PHE A 171 5.59 -4.75 -8.47
C PHE A 171 7.11 -4.78 -8.35
N THR A 172 7.63 -3.97 -7.42
CA THR A 172 9.04 -4.04 -7.01
C THR A 172 9.32 -5.37 -6.32
N ILE A 173 10.60 -5.77 -6.21
CA ILE A 173 11.04 -6.97 -5.47
C ILE A 173 10.37 -7.05 -4.09
N MET A 174 10.30 -5.92 -3.36
CA MET A 174 9.67 -5.85 -2.03
C MET A 174 8.19 -6.22 -2.04
N VAL A 175 7.45 -5.93 -3.11
CA VAL A 175 6.03 -6.31 -3.24
C VAL A 175 5.91 -7.80 -3.54
N HIS A 176 6.77 -8.35 -4.40
CA HIS A 176 6.76 -9.78 -4.69
C HIS A 176 7.10 -10.64 -3.46
N LEU A 177 8.00 -10.17 -2.58
CA LEU A 177 8.36 -10.90 -1.36
C LEU A 177 7.19 -11.09 -0.38
N LEU A 178 6.06 -10.39 -0.54
CA LEU A 178 4.86 -10.58 0.27
C LEU A 178 4.38 -12.03 0.28
N ILE A 179 4.54 -12.75 -0.84
CA ILE A 179 4.10 -14.15 -0.94
C ILE A 179 4.95 -15.07 -0.08
N HIS A 180 6.18 -14.69 0.29
CA HIS A 180 7.05 -15.57 1.10
C HIS A 180 6.87 -15.34 2.60
N LEU A 181 6.22 -14.25 3.01
CA LEU A 181 6.07 -13.90 4.43
C LEU A 181 5.32 -14.95 5.25
N PRO A 182 4.23 -15.58 4.78
CA PRO A 182 3.54 -16.58 5.59
C PRO A 182 4.40 -17.83 5.82
N HIS A 183 5.15 -18.25 4.79
CA HIS A 183 6.13 -19.33 4.92
C HIS A 183 7.28 -18.97 5.87
N GLU A 184 7.83 -17.76 5.77
CA GLU A 184 8.84 -17.26 6.70
C GLU A 184 8.32 -17.26 8.14
N ALA A 185 7.10 -16.81 8.38
CA ALA A 185 6.46 -16.82 9.69
C ALA A 185 6.23 -18.25 10.22
N LYS A 186 5.94 -19.22 9.34
CA LYS A 186 5.79 -20.63 9.71
C LYS A 186 7.11 -21.25 10.18
N LEU A 187 8.22 -20.93 9.51
CA LEU A 187 9.54 -21.42 9.88
C LEU A 187 10.14 -20.67 11.08
N GLY A 188 9.91 -19.37 11.12
CA GLY A 188 10.56 -18.43 12.03
C GLY A 188 9.81 -18.16 13.34
N GLY A 189 8.53 -18.53 13.40
CA GLY A 189 7.65 -18.17 14.50
C GLY A 189 7.21 -16.69 14.46
N PRO A 190 6.68 -16.16 15.57
CA PRO A 190 6.12 -14.81 15.60
C PRO A 190 7.11 -13.73 15.16
N ILE A 191 6.68 -12.97 14.15
CA ILE A 191 7.47 -11.92 13.48
C ILE A 191 8.01 -10.86 14.45
N PHE A 192 7.29 -10.61 15.55
CA PHE A 192 7.68 -9.68 16.61
C PHE A 192 9.10 -9.90 17.14
N TYR A 193 9.56 -11.16 17.22
CA TYR A 193 10.90 -11.49 17.71
C TYR A 193 11.98 -11.38 16.63
N GLN A 194 11.59 -11.38 15.37
CA GLN A 194 12.50 -11.40 14.23
C GLN A 194 12.69 -10.01 13.62
N TRP A 195 11.67 -9.16 13.70
CA TRP A 195 11.70 -7.83 13.12
C TRP A 195 12.06 -6.83 14.22
N MET A 196 13.04 -5.97 13.94
CA MET A 196 13.61 -4.98 14.89
C MET A 196 12.63 -3.85 15.30
N TYR A 197 11.32 -4.07 15.26
CA TYR A 197 10.31 -3.05 15.55
C TYR A 197 10.45 -2.44 16.94
N HIS A 198 10.84 -3.24 17.95
CA HIS A 198 11.08 -2.74 19.31
C HIS A 198 12.22 -1.74 19.39
N ILE A 199 13.27 -1.96 18.59
CA ILE A 199 14.45 -1.10 18.55
C ILE A 199 14.15 0.18 17.74
N GLU A 200 13.36 0.07 16.67
CA GLU A 200 12.99 1.20 15.80
C GLU A 200 11.90 2.12 16.40
N ARG A 201 11.37 1.83 17.60
CA ARG A 201 10.43 2.70 18.33
C ARG A 201 11.11 3.86 19.05
N CYS A 202 12.42 3.76 19.31
CA CYS A 202 13.23 4.82 19.91
C CYS A 202 13.41 6.02 18.96
#